data_AF-A0A954QHA8-F1
#
_entry.id   AF-A0A954QHA8-F1
#
_cell.length_a   1.000
_cell.length_b   1.000
_cell.length_c   1.000
_cell.angle_alpha   90.00
_cell.angle_beta   90.00
_cell.angle_gamma   90.00
#
_symmetry.space_group_name_H-M   'P 1'
#
loop_
_entity.id
_entity.type
_entity.pdbx_description
1 polymer ?
#
loop_
_entity_poly.entity_id
_entity_poly.type
_entity_poly.pdbx_seq_one_letter_code
_entity_poly.pdbx_strand_id
1 'polypeptide(L)'
;YMRAGYEPPFGNSVRVTFDQSIRAGKYTGQLSAMDVNGWPLIDVPGVVLELKFTDRFPNWMHVLTETFDLMRGSMPKYVECLTLLNHVGD
;
A
#
# COMPACT_ATOMS: atom_id res chain seq x y z
N TYR A 1 -6.67 -4.61 -0.16
CA TYR A 1 -6.13 -3.61 -1.09
C TYR A 1 -5.93 -4.27 -2.43
N MET A 2 -5.96 -3.48 -3.52
CA MET A 2 -5.56 -3.94 -4.86
C MET A 2 -4.12 -3.50 -5.12
N ARG A 3 -3.27 -4.41 -5.58
CA ARG A 3 -1.84 -4.15 -5.77
C ARG A 3 -1.43 -4.35 -7.22
N ALA A 4 -0.82 -3.31 -7.81
CA ALA A 4 0.01 -3.47 -8.99
C ALA A 4 1.48 -3.53 -8.54
N GLY A 5 2.22 -4.53 -9.02
CA GLY A 5 3.62 -4.73 -8.68
C GLY A 5 4.50 -4.71 -9.93
N TYR A 6 5.70 -4.17 -9.79
CA TYR A 6 6.78 -4.31 -10.77
C TYR A 6 8.03 -4.86 -10.09
N GLU A 7 8.59 -5.90 -10.68
CA GLU A 7 9.91 -6.46 -10.37
C GLU A 7 10.69 -6.58 -11.69
N PRO A 8 12.01 -6.34 -11.69
CA PRO A 8 12.81 -6.49 -12.89
C PRO A 8 12.80 -7.96 -13.35
N PRO A 9 12.92 -8.23 -14.66
CA PRO A 9 12.94 -9.61 -15.18
C PRO A 9 14.11 -10.44 -14.65
N PHE A 10 15.19 -9.78 -14.24
CA PHE A 10 16.39 -10.40 -13.69
C PHE A 10 16.81 -9.68 -12.40
N GLY A 11 17.04 -10.47 -11.35
CA GLY A 11 17.43 -9.97 -10.03
C GLY A 11 16.25 -9.53 -9.16
N ASN A 12 16.53 -9.17 -7.91
CA ASN A 12 15.55 -8.73 -6.91
C ASN A 12 15.99 -7.44 -6.21
N SER A 13 16.92 -6.70 -6.82
CA SER A 13 17.54 -5.51 -6.23
C SER A 13 16.58 -4.34 -6.10
N VAL A 14 15.46 -4.34 -6.84
CA VAL A 14 14.41 -3.32 -6.78
C VAL A 14 13.03 -3.95 -6.90
N ARG A 15 12.05 -3.36 -6.21
CA ARG A 15 10.62 -3.68 -6.35
C ARG A 15 9.80 -2.40 -6.20
N VAL A 16 8.74 -2.30 -6.98
CA VAL A 16 7.80 -1.18 -6.90
C VAL A 16 6.40 -1.76 -6.70
N THR A 17 5.63 -1.19 -5.76
CA THR A 17 4.22 -1.54 -5.64
C THR A 17 3.35 -0.30 -5.52
N PHE A 18 2.16 -0.39 -6.10
CA PHE A 18 1.09 0.59 -6.00
C PHE A 18 -0.08 -0.08 -5.30
N ASP A 19 -0.35 0.32 -4.06
CA ASP A 19 -1.50 -0.17 -3.30
C ASP A 19 -2.64 0.84 -3.39
N GLN A 20 -3.76 0.38 -3.95
CA GLN A 20 -4.98 1.15 -4.12
C GLN A 20 -6.13 0.53 -3.35
N SER A 21 -7.16 1.32 -3.08
CA SER A 21 -8.43 0.86 -2.48
C SER A 21 -8.18 -0.03 -1.26
N ILE A 22 -7.40 0.48 -0.30
CA ILE A 22 -7.09 -0.24 0.92
C ILE A 22 -8.37 -0.31 1.75
N ARG A 23 -8.78 -1.52 2.12
CA ARG A 23 -10.04 -1.80 2.82
C ARG A 23 -9.76 -2.55 4.11
N ALA A 24 -10.57 -2.29 5.12
CA ALA A 24 -10.44 -2.91 6.43
C ALA A 24 -11.60 -3.87 6.69
N GLY A 25 -11.30 -5.12 7.03
CA GLY A 25 -12.27 -6.13 7.41
C GLY A 25 -11.88 -6.79 8.72
N LYS A 26 -12.88 -7.15 9.54
CA LYS A 26 -12.64 -7.96 10.75
C LYS A 26 -12.33 -9.38 10.33
N TYR A 27 -11.33 -9.98 10.97
CA TYR A 27 -11.03 -11.40 10.78
C TYR A 27 -12.12 -12.26 11.44
N THR A 28 -12.74 -13.15 10.67
CA THR A 28 -13.87 -13.98 11.11
C THR A 28 -13.49 -15.45 11.33
N GLY A 29 -12.20 -15.77 11.43
CA GLY A 29 -11.70 -17.15 11.54
C GLY A 29 -11.38 -17.81 10.19
N GLN A 30 -11.65 -17.13 9.08
CA GLN A 30 -11.25 -17.54 7.73
C GLN A 30 -10.62 -16.37 6.98
N LEU A 31 -9.53 -16.66 6.27
CA LEU A 31 -8.93 -15.70 5.33
C LEU A 31 -9.70 -15.80 4.01
N SER A 32 -10.57 -14.83 3.75
CA SER A 32 -11.28 -14.70 2.49
C SER A 32 -11.07 -13.30 1.92
N ALA A 33 -10.75 -13.24 0.63
CA ALA A 33 -10.78 -12.01 -0.16
C ALA A 33 -12.10 -11.86 -0.94
N MET A 34 -13.05 -12.79 -0.76
CA MET A 34 -14.37 -12.69 -1.37
C MET A 34 -15.22 -11.69 -0.58
N ASP A 35 -16.00 -10.86 -1.28
CA ASP A 35 -16.87 -9.82 -0.72
C ASP A 35 -16.19 -8.66 0.04
N VAL A 36 -15.04 -8.19 -0.43
CA VAL A 36 -14.41 -6.96 0.09
C VAL A 36 -15.20 -5.68 -0.22
N ASN A 37 -16.20 -5.71 -1.09
CA ASN A 37 -16.91 -4.50 -1.53
C ASN A 37 -17.65 -3.78 -0.38
N GLY A 38 -18.11 -4.53 0.63
CA GLY A 38 -18.77 -3.96 1.82
C GLY A 38 -17.81 -3.47 2.91
N TRP A 39 -16.49 -3.66 2.75
CA TRP A 39 -15.53 -3.22 3.75
C TRP A 39 -15.22 -1.74 3.63
N PRO A 40 -15.15 -1.00 4.75
CA PRO A 40 -14.82 0.41 4.72
C PRO A 40 -13.43 0.64 4.10
N LEU A 41 -13.33 1.70 3.31
CA LEU A 41 -12.10 2.16 2.67
C LEU A 41 -11.31 3.03 3.65
N ILE A 42 -10.00 2.82 3.71
CA ILE A 42 -9.12 3.75 4.40
C ILE A 42 -9.04 5.03 3.57
N ASP A 43 -9.16 6.16 4.24
CA ASP A 43 -8.97 7.48 3.63
C ASP A 43 -7.48 7.75 3.43
N VAL A 44 -6.94 7.24 2.32
CA VAL A 44 -5.62 7.62 1.83
C VAL A 44 -5.82 8.47 0.59
N PRO A 45 -5.27 9.68 0.52
CA PRO A 45 -5.32 10.48 -0.71
C PRO A 45 -4.50 9.76 -1.80
N GLY A 46 -5.20 9.10 -2.72
CA GLY A 46 -4.61 8.48 -3.91
C GLY A 46 -4.07 7.06 -3.70
N VAL A 47 -2.78 6.87 -3.97
CA VAL A 47 -2.12 5.56 -4.06
C VAL A 47 -0.93 5.51 -3.11
N VAL A 48 -0.78 4.40 -2.39
CA VAL A 48 0.44 4.16 -1.60
C VAL A 48 1.49 3.56 -2.52
N LEU A 49 2.47 4.37 -2.92
CA LEU A 49 3.65 3.90 -3.64
C LEU A 49 4.70 3.39 -2.64
N GLU A 50 5.11 2.14 -2.81
CA GLU A 50 6.23 1.56 -2.07
C GLU A 50 7.39 1.30 -3.03
N LEU A 51 8.54 1.93 -2.75
CA LEU A 51 9.80 1.73 -3.46
C LEU A 51 10.75 0.92 -2.57
N LYS A 52 11.09 -0.29 -2.99
CA LYS A 52 12.03 -1.17 -2.30
C LYS A 52 13.28 -1.31 -3.13
N PHE A 53 14.44 -1.21 -2.50
CA PHE A 53 15.73 -1.39 -3.12
C PHE A 53 16.71 -2.03 -2.14
N THR A 54 17.72 -2.71 -2.67
CA THR A 54 18.85 -3.23 -1.92
C THR A 54 20.05 -2.30 -2.12
N ASP A 55 20.85 -2.10 -1.06
CA ASP A 55 22.04 -1.25 -1.06
C ASP A 55 21.72 0.24 -1.30
N ARG A 56 21.99 0.77 -2.50
CA ARG A 56 21.87 2.21 -2.78
C ARG A 56 20.53 2.56 -3.41
N PHE A 57 19.99 3.71 -3.02
CA PHE A 57 18.77 4.26 -3.62
C PHE A 57 19.02 4.56 -5.12
N PRO A 58 18.32 3.88 -6.05
CA PRO A 58 18.57 4.06 -7.47
C PRO A 58 18.20 5.47 -7.96
N ASN A 59 19.04 6.06 -8.83
CA ASN A 59 18.79 7.40 -9.38
C ASN A 59 17.43 7.53 -10.07
N TRP A 60 16.94 6.49 -10.75
CA TRP A 60 15.63 6.56 -11.41
C TRP A 60 14.48 6.65 -10.40
N MET A 61 14.63 6.06 -9.20
CA MET A 61 13.64 6.20 -8.14
C MET A 61 13.65 7.62 -7.58
N HIS A 62 14.84 8.23 -7.46
CA HIS A 62 14.98 9.64 -7.07
C HIS A 62 14.25 10.56 -8.05
N VAL A 63 14.54 10.41 -9.35
CA VAL A 63 13.86 11.17 -10.42
C VAL A 63 12.34 10.96 -10.35
N LEU A 64 11.88 9.74 -10.12
CA LEU A 64 10.45 9.45 -9.95
C LEU A 64 9.87 10.21 -8.75
N THR A 65 10.51 10.17 -7.58
CA THR A 65 10.02 10.86 -6.39
C THR A 65 9.96 12.38 -6.58
N GLU A 66 10.93 12.97 -7.27
CA GLU A 66 10.95 14.41 -7.55
C GLU A 66 9.91 14.81 -8.61
N THR A 67 9.80 14.02 -9.69
CA THR A 67 8.91 14.35 -10.81
C THR A 67 7.44 14.38 -10.39
N PHE A 68 7.04 13.50 -9.47
CA PHE A 68 5.69 13.42 -8.95
C PHE A 68 5.49 14.13 -7.60
N ASP A 69 6.50 14.88 -7.13
CA ASP A 69 6.50 15.59 -5.84
C ASP A 69 6.03 14.68 -4.68
N LEU A 70 6.58 13.47 -4.63
CA LEU A 70 6.11 12.46 -3.69
C LEU A 70 6.61 12.75 -2.28
N MET A 71 5.66 12.87 -1.35
CA MET A 71 5.99 12.93 0.06
C MET A 71 6.31 11.54 0.60
N ARG A 72 7.49 11.39 1.21
CA ARG A 72 7.83 10.19 1.96
C ARG A 72 7.03 10.14 3.26
N GLY A 73 6.28 9.05 3.46
CA GLY A 73 5.51 8.82 4.69
C GLY A 73 5.49 7.35 5.08
N SER A 74 5.05 7.11 6.31
CA SER A 74 4.75 5.76 6.80
C SER A 74 3.28 5.45 6.55
N MET A 75 2.98 4.24 6.06
CA MET A 75 1.62 3.73 5.92
C MET A 75 1.47 2.39 6.64
N PRO A 76 1.26 2.39 7.97
CA PRO A 76 1.09 1.17 8.76
C PRO A 76 -0.31 0.59 8.56
N LYS A 77 -0.52 -0.09 7.42
CA LYS A 77 -1.85 -0.57 6.95
C LYS A 77 -2.70 -1.23 8.04
N TYR A 78 -2.10 -2.04 8.91
CA TYR A 78 -2.83 -2.69 10.01
C TYR A 78 -3.39 -1.69 11.03
N VAL A 79 -2.58 -0.72 11.45
CA VAL A 79 -2.98 0.32 12.40
C VAL A 79 -4.07 1.18 11.78
N GLU A 80 -3.90 1.60 10.53
CA GLU A 80 -4.91 2.38 9.80
C GLU A 80 -6.24 1.63 9.66
N CYS A 81 -6.19 0.34 9.31
CA CYS A 81 -7.39 -0.52 9.29
C CYS A 81 -8.06 -0.61 10.66
N LEU A 82 -7.28 -0.80 11.73
CA LEU A 82 -7.80 -0.94 13.08
C LEU A 82 -8.44 0.36 13.58
N THR A 83 -7.77 1.50 13.35
CA THR A 83 -8.29 2.84 13.66
C THR A 83 -9.63 3.04 12.96
N LEU A 84 -9.73 2.77 11.67
CA LEU A 84 -10.98 2.89 10.91
C LEU A 84 -12.09 2.01 11.48
N LEU A 85 -11.82 0.73 11.73
CA LEU A 85 -12.82 -0.22 12.24
C LEU A 85 -13.31 0.12 13.65
N ASN A 86 -12.48 0.78 14.47
CA ASN A 86 -12.90 1.26 15.78
C ASN A 86 -13.85 2.46 15.66
N HIS A 87 -13.63 3.37 14.70
CA HIS A 87 -14.50 4.54 14.50
C HIS A 87 -15.84 4.21 13.83
N VAL A 88 -15.90 3.18 12.98
CA VAL A 88 -17.14 2.72 12.32
C VAL A 88 -18.03 1.89 13.27
N GLY A 89 -17.49 1.47 14.42
CA GLY A 89 -18.20 0.66 15.42
C GLY A 89 -18.95 1.46 16.49
N ASP A 90 -18.76 2.78 16.54
CA ASP A 90 -19.51 3.75 17.36
C ASP A 90 -20.74 4.28 16.58
#